data_AF-A0A662UHN1-F1
#
_entry.id   AF-A0A662UHN1-F1
#
_cell.length_a   1.000
_cell.length_b   1.000
_cell.length_c   1.000
_cell.angle_alpha   90.00
_cell.angle_beta   90.00
_cell.angle_gamma   90.00
#
_symmetry.space_group_name_H-M   'P 1'
#
loop_
_entity.id
_entity.type
_entity.pdbx_description
1 polymer ?
#
loop_
_entity_poly.entity_id
_entity_poly.type
_entity_poly.pdbx_seq_one_letter_code
_entity_poly.pdbx_strand_id
1 'polypeptide(L)'
;MIVTAGLEMPCPWYKDGYCTSPALERPSQDPVIPSVCLGDEPVYRLCKFYREPTTLGRLPGRVYPSKFGKPLLLIHSLKGEPKSGCEFFVVEKHESGAYLAGCEVLGRYLTRYEVPLCEKSWQDCPYRKIGLALREEK
;
A
#
# COMPACT_ATOMS: atom_id res chain seq x y z
N MET A 1 -14.80 2.16 -38.89
CA MET A 1 -14.05 1.46 -37.81
C MET A 1 -13.83 2.47 -36.71
N ILE A 2 -14.57 2.34 -35.60
CA ILE A 2 -14.52 3.29 -34.49
C ILE A 2 -13.49 2.74 -33.50
N VAL A 3 -12.30 3.33 -33.48
CA VAL A 3 -11.29 3.04 -32.46
C VAL A 3 -11.61 3.95 -31.27
N THR A 4 -12.19 3.36 -30.23
CA THR A 4 -12.29 3.99 -28.91
C THR A 4 -10.89 4.05 -28.32
N ALA A 5 -10.17 5.15 -28.57
CA ALA A 5 -8.95 5.49 -27.83
C ALA A 5 -9.36 5.80 -26.38
N GLY A 6 -9.22 4.80 -25.52
CA GLY A 6 -9.40 4.96 -24.09
C GLY A 6 -8.34 5.92 -23.55
N LEU A 7 -8.78 7.06 -23.02
CA LEU A 7 -8.11 7.95 -22.06
C LEU A 7 -6.65 7.56 -21.74
N GLU A 8 -5.72 7.94 -22.63
CA GLU A 8 -4.30 8.01 -22.28
C GLU A 8 -4.16 9.12 -21.24
N MET A 9 -3.94 8.72 -19.99
CA MET A 9 -3.63 9.69 -18.94
C MET A 9 -2.31 10.37 -19.34
N PRO A 10 -2.28 11.71 -19.43
CA PRO A 10 -1.05 12.44 -19.66
C PRO A 10 -0.04 12.10 -18.56
N CYS A 11 1.25 12.32 -18.83
CA CYS A 11 2.40 11.96 -18.00
C CYS A 11 2.05 11.74 -16.51
N PRO A 12 2.34 10.56 -15.91
CA PRO A 12 1.97 10.22 -14.53
C PRO A 12 2.46 11.19 -13.44
N TRP A 13 3.49 11.97 -13.76
CA TRP A 13 4.10 12.96 -12.87
C TRP A 13 3.61 14.38 -13.11
N TYR A 14 2.69 14.59 -14.05
CA TYR A 14 2.08 15.89 -14.31
C TYR A 14 0.78 16.01 -13.52
N LYS A 15 0.67 17.06 -12.69
CA LYS A 15 -0.52 17.34 -11.91
C LYS A 15 -0.78 18.84 -11.85
N ASP A 16 -1.92 19.27 -12.39
CA ASP A 16 -2.44 20.65 -12.31
C ASP A 16 -1.42 21.74 -12.70
N GLY A 17 -0.61 21.51 -13.74
CA GLY A 17 0.41 22.47 -14.20
C GLY A 17 1.75 22.37 -13.47
N TYR A 18 1.93 21.37 -12.60
CA TYR A 18 3.17 21.11 -11.87
C TYR A 18 3.72 19.73 -12.21
N CYS A 19 5.05 19.60 -12.20
CA CYS A 19 5.74 18.32 -12.25
C CYS A 19 5.96 17.82 -10.81
N THR A 20 5.42 16.66 -10.48
CA THR A 20 5.58 15.95 -9.21
C THR A 20 6.54 14.77 -9.33
N SER A 21 7.47 14.82 -10.30
CA SER A 21 8.45 13.76 -10.49
C SER A 21 9.33 13.60 -9.25
N PRO A 22 9.67 12.35 -8.87
CA PRO A 22 10.61 12.07 -7.78
C PRO A 22 12.05 12.55 -8.08
N ALA A 23 12.34 12.96 -9.32
CA ALA A 23 13.61 13.55 -9.68
C ALA A 23 13.75 15.03 -9.25
N LEU A 24 12.67 15.65 -8.75
CA LEU A 24 12.66 17.01 -8.24
C LEU A 24 12.60 17.01 -6.71
N GLU A 25 13.34 17.93 -6.07
CA GLU A 25 13.30 18.09 -4.62
C GLU A 25 11.93 18.62 -4.12
N ARG A 26 11.22 19.36 -4.98
CA ARG A 26 9.89 19.91 -4.72
C ARG A 26 9.07 19.95 -6.01
N PRO A 27 7.73 19.84 -5.93
CA PRO A 27 6.86 20.07 -7.08
C PRO A 27 7.13 21.45 -7.67
N SER A 28 7.42 21.51 -8.97
CA SER A 28 7.80 22.74 -9.66
C SER A 28 7.09 22.85 -11.01
N GLN A 29 6.85 24.10 -11.43
CA GLN A 29 6.37 24.43 -12.78
C GLN A 29 7.52 24.51 -13.79
N ASP A 30 8.76 24.68 -13.32
CA ASP A 30 9.92 24.95 -14.17
C ASP A 30 10.20 23.88 -15.26
N PRO A 31 10.05 22.56 -14.99
CA PRO A 31 10.23 21.55 -16.03
C PRO A 31 8.94 21.17 -16.76
N VAL A 32 7.83 21.88 -16.53
CA VAL A 32 6.52 21.56 -17.13
C VAL A 32 6.45 22.17 -18.52
N ILE A 33 6.60 21.33 -19.53
CA ILE A 33 6.39 21.69 -20.92
C ILE A 33 5.06 21.04 -21.35
N PRO A 34 3.97 21.80 -21.54
CA PRO A 34 2.64 21.24 -21.81
C PRO A 34 2.60 20.28 -23.00
N SER A 35 3.36 20.56 -24.07
CA SER A 35 3.47 19.69 -25.24
C SER A 35 4.17 18.36 -24.98
N VAL A 36 4.95 18.25 -23.90
CA VAL A 36 5.65 17.02 -23.49
C VAL A 36 4.86 16.30 -22.40
N CYS A 37 4.38 17.02 -21.39
CA CYS A 37 3.64 16.45 -20.26
C CYS A 37 2.24 15.96 -20.65
N LEU A 38 1.58 16.64 -21.59
CA LEU A 38 0.28 16.26 -22.14
C LEU A 38 0.39 15.48 -23.46
N GLY A 39 1.61 15.17 -23.91
CA GLY A 39 1.86 14.39 -25.12
C GLY A 39 1.73 12.89 -24.88
N ASP A 40 1.85 12.12 -25.96
CA ASP A 40 1.73 10.66 -25.95
C ASP A 40 2.89 9.99 -25.18
N GLU A 41 2.73 8.69 -24.88
CA GLU A 41 3.71 7.88 -24.17
C GLU A 41 5.19 8.05 -24.56
N PRO A 42 5.57 8.00 -25.86
CA PRO A 42 6.97 8.18 -26.24
C PRO A 42 7.48 9.60 -25.97
N VAL A 43 6.61 10.60 -25.94
CA VAL A 43 6.99 12.02 -25.80
C VAL A 43 7.36 12.34 -24.36
N TYR A 44 6.52 11.95 -23.39
CA TYR A 44 6.85 12.23 -21.99
C TYR A 44 8.00 11.37 -21.47
N ARG A 45 8.24 10.17 -22.03
CA ARG A 45 9.37 9.30 -21.67
C ARG A 45 10.74 9.90 -21.99
N LEU A 46 10.81 10.82 -22.96
CA LEU A 46 12.03 11.54 -23.31
C LEU A 46 12.39 12.64 -22.29
N CYS A 47 11.47 12.99 -21.38
CA CYS A 47 11.73 13.99 -20.37
C CYS A 47 12.82 13.49 -19.40
N LYS A 48 13.83 14.33 -19.15
CA LYS A 48 14.91 14.05 -18.18
C LYS A 48 14.38 13.73 -16.77
N PHE A 49 13.21 14.26 -16.42
CA PHE A 49 12.57 14.07 -15.14
C PHE A 49 11.57 12.90 -15.15
N TYR A 50 11.32 12.25 -16.28
CA TYR A 50 10.44 11.09 -16.30
C TYR A 50 11.12 9.91 -15.61
N ARG A 51 10.38 9.27 -14.71
CA ARG A 51 10.72 7.98 -14.10
C ARG A 51 9.56 7.04 -14.34
N GLU A 52 9.83 5.78 -14.63
CA GLU A 52 8.74 4.82 -14.75
C GLU A 52 8.00 4.75 -13.41
N PRO A 53 6.67 5.00 -13.39
CA PRO A 53 5.89 4.79 -12.19
C PRO A 53 5.95 3.29 -11.91
N THR A 54 6.74 2.89 -10.93
CA THR A 54 6.64 1.54 -10.41
C THR A 54 5.20 1.38 -9.97
N THR A 55 4.46 0.47 -10.63
CA THR A 55 3.07 0.12 -10.31
C THR A 55 2.88 0.19 -8.81
N LEU A 56 2.03 1.14 -8.38
CA LEU A 56 1.69 1.44 -6.99
C LEU A 56 1.72 0.17 -6.13
N GLY A 57 2.76 0.02 -5.32
CA GLY A 57 2.89 -1.10 -4.40
C GLY A 57 4.29 -1.40 -3.88
N ARG A 58 5.37 -1.02 -4.56
CA ARG A 58 6.73 -1.25 -4.05
C ARG A 58 7.67 -0.10 -4.37
N LEU A 59 7.83 0.80 -3.40
CA LEU A 59 9.04 1.60 -3.30
C LEU A 59 10.23 0.62 -3.17
N PRO A 60 11.20 0.60 -4.10
CA PRO A 60 12.41 -0.19 -3.94
C PRO A 60 13.30 0.52 -2.91
N GLY A 61 13.16 0.16 -1.64
CA GLY A 61 13.97 0.79 -0.59
C GLY A 61 13.67 0.42 0.85
N ARG A 62 12.56 -0.28 1.14
CA ARG A 62 12.38 -0.96 2.43
C ARG A 62 11.64 -2.26 2.21
N VAL A 63 12.40 -3.36 2.09
CA VAL A 63 11.87 -4.69 2.34
C VAL A 63 11.54 -4.70 3.83
N TYR A 64 10.31 -4.31 4.18
CA TYR A 64 9.80 -4.64 5.50
C TYR A 64 9.55 -6.14 5.46
N PRO A 65 10.20 -6.94 6.32
CA PRO A 65 10.03 -8.40 6.35
C PRO A 65 8.59 -8.83 6.71
N SER A 66 7.78 -7.84 7.09
CA SER A 66 6.44 -7.93 7.60
C SER A 66 5.38 -8.02 6.49
N LYS A 67 4.51 -9.03 6.59
CA LYS A 67 3.37 -9.29 5.67
C LYS A 67 2.43 -8.08 5.48
N PHE A 68 2.47 -7.10 6.38
CA PHE A 68 1.46 -6.03 6.52
C PHE A 68 2.01 -4.60 6.39
N GLY A 69 3.25 -4.43 5.90
CA GLY A 69 3.88 -3.11 5.72
C GLY A 69 4.54 -2.57 6.99
N LYS A 70 4.65 -1.23 7.11
CA LYS A 70 5.36 -0.57 8.23
C LYS A 70 4.43 -0.43 9.45
N PRO A 71 4.70 -1.10 10.58
CA PRO A 71 3.90 -0.94 11.79
C PRO A 71 4.15 0.42 12.45
N LEU A 72 3.07 1.13 12.78
CA LEU A 72 3.11 2.27 13.71
C LEU A 72 3.18 1.75 15.15
N LEU A 73 4.38 1.71 15.74
CA LEU A 73 4.60 1.10 17.06
C LEU A 73 3.73 1.72 18.17
N LEU A 74 3.40 3.02 18.09
CA LEU A 74 2.56 3.68 19.09
C LEU A 74 1.18 3.00 19.28
N ILE A 75 0.61 2.48 18.20
CA ILE A 75 -0.74 1.91 18.18
C ILE A 75 -0.75 0.39 17.99
N HIS A 76 0.28 -0.19 17.37
CA HIS A 76 0.35 -1.62 17.08
C HIS A 76 1.23 -2.39 18.07
N SER A 77 2.07 -1.73 18.88
CA SER A 77 2.91 -2.45 19.85
C SER A 77 2.06 -3.07 20.96
N LEU A 78 2.31 -4.35 21.20
CA LEU A 78 1.74 -5.12 22.29
C LEU A 78 2.81 -5.44 23.32
N LYS A 79 2.41 -5.41 24.59
CA LYS A 79 3.28 -5.71 25.74
C LYS A 79 3.51 -7.21 25.94
N GLY A 80 2.64 -8.06 25.40
CA GLY A 80 2.70 -9.51 25.52
C GLY A 80 2.33 -10.20 24.21
N GLU A 81 2.64 -11.49 24.12
CA GLU A 81 2.30 -12.32 22.97
C GLU A 81 0.79 -12.55 22.92
N PRO A 82 0.10 -12.04 21.88
CA PRO A 82 -1.34 -12.25 21.74
C PRO A 82 -1.63 -13.65 21.21
N LYS A 83 -2.73 -14.25 21.67
CA LYS A 83 -3.18 -15.60 21.29
C LYS A 83 -4.64 -15.56 20.91
N SER A 84 -4.89 -15.60 19.61
CA SER A 84 -6.24 -15.74 19.03
C SER A 84 -6.41 -17.14 18.43
N GLY A 85 -7.61 -17.71 18.53
CA GLY A 85 -7.97 -18.96 17.86
C GLY A 85 -8.30 -18.80 16.36
N CYS A 86 -8.16 -17.59 15.82
CA CYS A 86 -8.50 -17.28 14.43
C CYS A 86 -7.40 -17.71 13.44
N GLU A 87 -7.80 -18.41 12.38
CA GLU A 87 -6.95 -18.94 11.32
C GLU A 87 -6.24 -17.87 10.48
N PHE A 88 -6.71 -16.64 10.56
CA PHE A 88 -6.16 -15.47 9.83
C PHE A 88 -5.35 -14.53 10.72
N PHE A 89 -5.16 -14.88 11.99
CA PHE A 89 -4.41 -14.09 12.94
C PHE A 89 -2.93 -14.44 12.87
N VAL A 90 -2.09 -13.43 12.61
CA VAL A 90 -0.65 -13.60 12.45
C VAL A 90 0.06 -12.80 13.53
N VAL A 91 1.00 -13.42 14.22
CA VAL A 91 1.81 -12.79 15.27
C VAL A 91 3.24 -12.67 14.79
N GLU A 92 3.80 -11.47 14.91
CA GLU A 92 5.18 -11.18 14.54
C GLU A 92 5.89 -10.47 15.70
N LYS A 93 7.16 -10.80 15.91
CA LYS A 93 8.01 -10.13 16.90
C LYS A 93 8.81 -9.04 16.21
N HIS A 94 8.66 -7.81 16.68
CA HIS A 94 9.40 -6.66 16.17
C HIS A 94 10.81 -6.59 16.80
N GLU A 95 11.78 -6.03 16.08
CA GLU A 95 13.18 -5.87 16.54
C GLU A 95 13.30 -5.09 17.86
N SER A 96 12.34 -4.20 18.13
CA SER A 96 12.24 -3.44 19.39
C SER A 96 11.80 -4.28 20.59
N GLY A 97 11.60 -5.60 20.44
CA GLY A 97 11.11 -6.50 21.46
C GLY A 97 9.59 -6.45 21.70
N ALA A 98 8.86 -5.63 20.93
CA ALA A 98 7.40 -5.56 20.98
C ALA A 98 6.76 -6.67 20.14
N TYR A 99 5.58 -7.11 20.55
CA TYR A 99 4.76 -8.03 19.75
C TYR A 99 3.83 -7.22 18.85
N LEU A 100 3.66 -7.70 17.62
CA LEU A 100 2.72 -7.19 16.64
C LEU A 100 1.75 -8.30 16.25
N ALA A 101 0.51 -7.94 16.03
CA ALA A 101 -0.49 -8.85 15.49
C ALA A 101 -1.13 -8.24 14.25
N GLY A 102 -1.38 -9.07 13.25
CA GLY A 102 -2.03 -8.69 12.00
C GLY A 102 -3.17 -9.63 11.65
N CYS A 103 -4.06 -9.14 10.80
CA CYS A 103 -5.13 -9.93 10.22
C CYS A 103 -4.89 -10.10 8.72
N GLU A 104 -4.80 -11.35 8.26
CA GLU A 104 -4.58 -11.67 6.86
C GLU A 104 -5.72 -11.19 5.96
N VAL A 105 -6.97 -11.33 6.41
CA VAL A 105 -8.16 -10.88 5.65
C VAL A 105 -8.17 -9.37 5.45
N LEU A 106 -7.78 -8.60 6.47
CA LEU A 106 -7.73 -7.14 6.39
C LEU A 106 -6.45 -6.64 5.71
N GLY A 107 -5.43 -7.49 5.54
CA GLY A 107 -4.14 -7.11 4.97
C GLY A 107 -3.40 -6.03 5.78
N ARG A 108 -3.65 -5.92 7.08
CA ARG A 108 -3.03 -4.90 7.95
C ARG A 108 -2.74 -5.40 9.37
N TYR A 109 -1.90 -4.64 10.07
CA TYR A 109 -1.71 -4.78 11.52
C TYR A 109 -2.97 -4.39 12.29
N LEU A 110 -3.23 -5.14 13.36
CA LEU A 110 -4.26 -4.88 14.35
C LEU A 110 -3.68 -3.96 15.43
N THR A 111 -4.46 -2.96 15.83
CA THR A 111 -4.09 -2.08 16.93
C THR A 111 -4.17 -2.80 18.27
N ARG A 112 -3.49 -2.25 19.29
CA ARG A 112 -3.52 -2.75 20.66
C ARG A 112 -4.92 -2.89 21.27
N TYR A 113 -5.91 -2.21 20.70
CA TYR A 113 -7.31 -2.29 21.11
C TYR A 113 -8.09 -3.36 20.34
N GLU A 114 -7.76 -3.57 19.06
CA GLU A 114 -8.39 -4.59 18.21
C GLU A 114 -7.92 -6.01 18.54
N VAL A 115 -6.69 -6.16 19.02
CA VAL A 115 -6.13 -7.46 19.39
C VAL A 115 -6.96 -8.19 20.46
N PRO A 116 -7.25 -7.60 21.64
CA PRO A 116 -8.07 -8.29 22.64
C PRO A 116 -9.52 -8.53 22.17
N LEU A 117 -10.04 -7.70 21.26
CA LEU A 117 -11.34 -7.95 20.62
C LEU A 117 -11.28 -9.21 19.75
N CYS A 118 -10.20 -9.37 18.98
CA CYS A 118 -9.97 -10.56 18.18
C CYS A 118 -9.81 -11.79 19.07
N GLU A 119 -9.01 -11.72 20.14
CA GLU A 119 -8.82 -12.86 21.06
C GLU A 119 -10.14 -13.33 21.70
N LYS A 120 -11.01 -12.39 22.10
CA LYS A 120 -12.28 -12.71 22.77
C LYS A 120 -13.41 -13.08 21.81
N SER A 121 -13.48 -12.43 20.66
CA SER A 121 -14.66 -12.45 19.77
C SER A 121 -14.33 -12.92 18.35
N TRP A 122 -13.27 -13.70 18.16
CA TRP A 122 -12.91 -14.23 16.83
C TRP A 122 -14.00 -15.10 16.20
N GLN A 123 -14.81 -15.78 17.00
CA GLN A 123 -15.86 -16.68 16.50
C GLN A 123 -16.96 -15.94 15.76
N ASP A 124 -17.36 -14.76 16.24
CA ASP A 124 -18.40 -13.93 15.61
C ASP A 124 -17.81 -12.89 14.64
N CYS A 125 -16.49 -12.90 14.43
CA CYS A 125 -15.83 -11.93 13.57
C CYS A 125 -16.36 -12.02 12.12
N PRO A 126 -16.96 -10.94 11.57
CA PRO A 126 -17.48 -10.94 10.21
C PRO A 126 -16.37 -11.12 9.18
N TYR A 127 -15.18 -10.58 9.44
CA TYR A 127 -14.01 -10.75 8.58
C TYR A 127 -13.54 -12.20 8.50
N ARG A 128 -13.70 -12.99 9.57
CA ARG A 128 -13.39 -14.42 9.54
C ARG A 128 -14.31 -15.17 8.58
N LYS A 129 -15.62 -14.88 8.62
CA LYS A 129 -16.61 -15.47 7.70
C LYS A 129 -16.28 -15.17 6.24
N ILE A 130 -15.92 -13.91 5.95
CA ILE A 130 -15.48 -13.49 4.60
C ILE A 130 -14.19 -14.21 4.20
N GLY A 131 -13.20 -14.27 5.10
CA GLY A 131 -11.93 -14.93 4.83
C GLY A 131 -12.06 -16.42 4.54
N LEU A 132 -12.98 -17.11 5.22
CA LEU A 132 -13.28 -18.52 4.96
C LEU A 132 -13.92 -18.71 3.59
N ALA A 133 -14.94 -17.90 3.24
CA ALA A 133 -15.58 -17.95 1.94
C ALA A 133 -14.57 -17.76 0.79
N LEU A 134 -13.68 -16.77 0.91
CA LEU A 134 -12.63 -16.50 -0.09
C LEU A 134 -11.59 -17.63 -0.21
N ARG A 135 -11.41 -18.46 0.84
CA ARG A 135 -10.50 -19.62 0.79
C ARG A 135 -11.14 -20.82 0.11
N GLU A 136 -12.46 -20.96 0.15
CA GLU A 136 -13.18 -22.06 -0.49
C GLU A 136 -13.33 -21.88 -2.01
N GLU A 137 -13.28 -20.65 -2.50
CA GLU A 137 -13.36 -20.33 -3.94
C GLU A 137 -12.02 -20.51 -4.70
N LYS A 138 -10.95 -20.91 -4.01
CA LYS A 138 -9.59 -21.00 -4.56
C LYS A 138 -9.08 -22.43 -4.64
#